data_AF-A0A1I4H6Q0-F1
#
_entry.id   AF-A0A1I4H6Q0-F1
#
_cell.length_a   1.000
_cell.length_b   1.000
_cell.length_c   1.000
_cell.angle_alpha   90.00
_cell.angle_beta   90.00
_cell.angle_gamma   90.00
#
_symmetry.space_group_name_H-M   'P 1'
#
loop_
_entity.id
_entity.type
_entity.pdbx_description
1 polymer ?
#
loop_
_entity_poly.entity_id
_entity_poly.type
_entity_poly.pdbx_seq_one_letter_code
_entity_poly.pdbx_strand_id
1 'polypeptide(L)' 'MTSTSADDAPRGVSFLYDLNRLNVAVSRAKALAVVVMSEQLLDAAVRTPEQLRQVNALCRLVEMASVLG' A
#
# COMPACT_ATOMS: atom_id res chain seq x y z
N MET A 1 0.60 8.22 -1.84
CA MET A 1 1.92 8.10 -2.51
C MET A 1 1.73 7.21 -3.72
N THR A 2 2.59 7.31 -4.73
CA THR A 2 2.37 6.65 -6.02
C THR A 2 3.69 6.14 -6.57
N SER A 3 3.74 4.86 -6.91
CA SER A 3 4.84 4.19 -7.59
C SER A 3 4.28 2.96 -8.29
N THR A 4 4.95 2.48 -9.34
CA THR A 4 4.59 1.24 -10.03
C THR A 4 5.11 0.02 -9.28
N SER A 5 6.31 0.10 -8.73
CA SER A 5 6.96 -0.93 -7.91
C SER A 5 7.57 -0.32 -6.64
N ALA A 6 7.96 -1.17 -5.68
CA ALA A 6 8.67 -0.74 -4.48
C ALA A 6 10.08 -0.22 -4.79
N ASP A 7 10.74 -0.79 -5.79
CA ASP A 7 12.11 -0.44 -6.20
C ASP A 7 12.17 0.92 -6.89
N ASP A 8 11.10 1.30 -7.60
CA ASP A 8 10.98 2.62 -8.25
C ASP A 8 10.65 3.74 -7.26
N ALA A 9 10.44 3.43 -5.98
CA ALA A 9 9.99 4.40 -5.00
C ALA A 9 11.13 5.34 -4.59
N PRO A 10 11.11 6.64 -4.96
CA PRO A 10 12.24 7.55 -4.75
C PRO A 10 12.53 7.84 -3.27
N ARG A 11 11.57 7.54 -2.39
CA ARG A 11 11.66 7.73 -0.94
C ARG A 11 11.68 6.40 -0.16
N GLY A 12 11.83 5.29 -0.89
CA GLY A 12 11.92 3.94 -0.34
C GLY A 12 10.61 3.35 0.16
N VAL A 13 10.70 2.09 0.58
CA VAL A 13 9.59 1.23 1.04
C VAL A 13 8.85 1.85 2.21
N SER A 14 9.53 2.21 3.30
CA SER A 14 8.83 2.70 4.51
C SER A 14 8.03 3.97 4.29
N PHE A 15 8.44 4.82 3.34
CA PHE A 15 7.62 5.93 2.89
C PHE A 15 6.41 5.39 2.13
N LEU A 16 6.61 4.66 1.02
CA LEU A 16 5.55 4.20 0.13
C LEU A 16 4.41 3.42 0.84
N TYR A 17 4.73 2.64 1.86
CA TYR A 17 3.79 1.80 2.62
C TYR A 17 3.40 2.39 3.99
N ASP A 18 3.54 3.71 4.17
CA ASP A 18 3.13 4.40 5.40
C ASP A 18 1.60 4.34 5.61
N LEU A 19 1.18 3.55 6.59
CA LEU A 19 -0.23 3.36 6.96
C LEU A 19 -0.87 4.60 7.54
N ASN A 20 -0.12 5.48 8.21
CA ASN A 20 -0.67 6.73 8.72
C ASN A 20 -1.07 7.65 7.56
N ARG A 21 -0.23 7.71 6.51
CA ARG A 21 -0.54 8.46 5.29
C ARG A 21 -1.76 7.90 4.56
N LEU A 22 -1.87 6.57 4.48
CA LEU A 22 -3.04 5.92 3.88
C LEU A 22 -4.31 6.23 4.68
N ASN A 23 -4.28 6.07 6.00
CA ASN A 23 -5.42 6.33 6.88
C ASN A 23 -5.91 7.79 6.78
N VAL A 24 -4.98 8.76 6.74
CA VAL A 24 -5.33 10.17 6.52
C VAL A 24 -5.95 10.39 5.14
N ALA A 25 -5.48 9.72 4.10
CA ALA A 25 -6.06 9.84 2.77
C ALA A 25 -7.48 9.27 2.70
N VAL A 26 -7.69 8.07 3.26
CA VAL A 26 -9.00 7.37 3.25
C VAL A 26 -10.01 8.11 4.11
N SER A 27 -9.64 8.52 5.33
CA SER A 27 -10.57 9.21 6.26
C SER A 27 -11.08 10.57 5.77
N ARG A 28 -10.42 11.18 4.77
CA ARG A 28 -10.86 12.45 4.17
C ARG A 28 -11.93 12.27 3.09
N ALA A 29 -12.14 11.05 2.61
CA ALA A 29 -13.21 10.77 1.65
C ALA A 29 -14.58 10.96 2.32
N LYS A 30 -15.46 11.72 1.66
CA LYS A 30 -16.81 12.00 2.19
C LYS A 30 -17.88 11.00 1.74
N ALA A 31 -17.65 10.33 0.61
CA ALA A 31 -18.64 9.44 0.00
C ALA A 31 -18.03 8.11 -0.46
N LEU A 32 -16.89 8.14 -1.16
CA LEU A 32 -16.21 6.96 -1.67
C LEU A 32 -14.69 7.15 -1.64
N ALA A 33 -13.97 6.11 -1.25
CA ALA A 33 -12.52 6.03 -1.40
C ALA A 33 -12.19 4.89 -2.38
N VAL A 34 -11.40 5.20 -3.41
CA VAL A 34 -10.91 4.22 -4.39
C VAL A 34 -9.40 4.16 -4.28
N VAL A 35 -8.85 2.96 -4.10
CA VAL A 35 -7.41 2.72 -4.07
C VAL A 35 -7.02 2.06 -5.38
N VAL A 36 -6.11 2.70 -6.12
CA VAL A 36 -5.53 2.16 -7.35
C VAL A 36 -4.09 1.77 -7.06
N MET A 37 -3.72 0.54 -7.41
CA MET A 37 -2.39 0.01 -7.17
C MET A 37 -1.95 -0.93 -8.30
N SER A 38 -0.63 -1.06 -8.46
CA SER A 38 0.01 -2.08 -9.28
C SER A 38 0.20 -3.35 -8.46
N GLU A 39 0.01 -4.52 -9.07
CA GLU A 39 0.29 -5.81 -8.42
C GLU A 39 1.77 -5.98 -8.05
N GLN A 40 2.68 -5.29 -8.75
CA GLN A 40 4.11 -5.30 -8.42
C GLN A 40 4.41 -4.70 -7.03
N LEU A 41 3.48 -3.93 -6.45
CA LEU A 41 3.61 -3.41 -5.09
C LEU A 41 3.39 -4.48 -4.02
N LEU A 42 2.91 -5.67 -4.38
CA LEU A 42 2.77 -6.81 -3.47
C LEU A 42 4.08 -7.57 -3.27
N ASP A 43 5.04 -7.39 -4.19
CA ASP A 43 6.35 -8.03 -4.15
C ASP A 43 7.44 -6.99 -3.85
N ALA A 44 7.59 -6.67 -2.56
CA ALA A 44 8.54 -5.68 -2.08
C ALA A 44 9.61 -6.32 -1.20
N ALA A 45 10.89 -6.04 -1.49
CA ALA A 45 11.99 -6.48 -0.65
C ALA A 45 11.96 -5.77 0.71
N VAL A 46 11.91 -6.56 1.80
CA VAL A 46 11.90 -6.06 3.18
C VAL A 46 13.16 -6.51 3.92
N ARG A 47 13.66 -5.62 4.80
CA ARG A 47 14.89 -5.84 5.57
C ARG A 47 14.68 -5.75 7.08
N THR A 48 13.51 -5.31 7.52
CA THR A 48 13.15 -5.21 8.94
C THR A 48 11.73 -5.71 9.22
N PRO A 49 11.43 -6.14 10.46
CA PRO A 49 10.07 -6.51 10.85
C PRO A 49 9.05 -5.38 10.65
N GLU A 50 9.46 -4.12 10.83
CA GLU A 50 8.64 -2.94 10.58
C GLU A 50 8.23 -2.86 9.11
N GLN A 51 9.20 -3.00 8.19
CA GLN A 51 8.92 -3.00 6.75
C GLN A 51 8.02 -4.17 6.35
N LEU A 52 8.25 -5.36 6.92
CA LEU A 52 7.39 -6.51 6.69
C LEU A 52 5.94 -6.21 7.08
N ARG A 53 5.71 -5.61 8.25
CA ARG A 53 4.36 -5.21 8.69
C ARG A 53 3.71 -4.20 7.75
N GLN A 54 4.46 -3.24 7.24
CA GLN A 54 3.95 -2.22 6.30
C GLN A 54 3.53 -2.85 4.96
N VAL A 55 4.38 -3.71 4.38
CA VAL A 55 4.09 -4.40 3.12
C VAL A 55 2.93 -5.38 3.28
N ASN A 56 2.92 -6.18 4.36
CA ASN A 56 1.85 -7.14 4.63
C ASN A 56 0.47 -6.49 4.76
N ALA A 57 0.38 -5.25 5.24
CA ALA A 57 -0.89 -4.56 5.32
C ALA A 57 -1.51 -4.34 3.92
N LEU A 58 -0.69 -4.08 2.89
CA LEU A 58 -1.15 -3.96 1.52
C LEU A 58 -1.55 -5.33 0.93
N CYS A 59 -0.75 -6.38 1.17
CA CYS A 59 -1.10 -7.73 0.75
C CYS A 59 -2.43 -8.17 1.37
N ARG A 60 -2.62 -7.88 2.66
CA ARG A 60 -3.85 -8.21 3.37
C ARG A 60 -5.05 -7.45 2.83
N LEU A 61 -4.88 -6.20 2.39
CA LEU A 61 -5.94 -5.43 1.74
C LEU A 61 -6.42 -6.13 0.47
N VAL A 62 -5.50 -6.63 -0.37
CA VAL A 62 -5.84 -7.35 -1.60
C VAL A 62 -6.50 -8.70 -1.31
N GLU A 63 -6.00 -9.46 -0.32
CA GLU A 63 -6.64 -10.71 0.11
C GLU A 63 -8.09 -10.52 0.59
N MET A 64 -8.39 -9.38 1.21
CA MET A 64 -9.73 -9.06 1.71
C MET A 64 -10.65 -8.45 0.65
N ALA A 65 -10.10 -7.99 -0.48
CA ALA A 65 -10.89 -7.39 -1.54
C ALA A 65 -11.70 -8.47 -2.27
N SER A 66 -13.01 -8.24 -2.42
CA SER A 66 -13.85 -9.09 -3.26
C SER A 66 -13.74 -8.64 -4.71
N VAL A 67 -13.57 -9.61 -5.62
CA VAL A 67 -13.70 -9.34 -7.05
C VAL A 67 -15.17 -9.02 -7.36
N LEU A 68 -15.43 -7.85 -7.91
CA LEU A 68 -16.74 -7.52 -8.46
C LEU A 68 -16.80 -8.08 -9.88
N GLY A 69 -17.67 -9.07 -10.09
CA GLY A 69 -17.97 -9.69 -11.38
C GLY A 69 -19.17 -9.06 -12.08
#